data_AF-A0A0J9V072-F1
#
_entry.id   AF-A0A0J9V072-F1
#
_cell.length_a   1.000
_cell.length_b   1.000
_cell.length_c   1.000
_cell.angle_alpha   90.00
_cell.angle_beta   90.00
_cell.angle_gamma   90.00
#
_symmetry.space_group_name_H-M   'P 1'
#
loop_
_entity.id
_entity.type
_entity.pdbx_description
1 polymer ?
#
loop_
_entity_poly.entity_id
_entity_poly.type
_entity_poly.pdbx_seq_one_letter_code
_entity_poly.pdbx_strand_id
1 'polypeptide(L)'
;MLEKMLEGKSDLVGDVKIFRFVLFAKRPLAVDELLHALGIPNNPDTQFTPSNDSFRKRIPSEQRIVSCGGNFLEIKGRHGTGINIPQLLSPQTNQPVGNGTVQVMHQTVREFFLDSNGDVAHSKFQMCDRDAHICISMTCIRYLMLCAANATPVAALPHVGFWTSEHFERYAQYLDEWPLAKYALQYLTHHIDGCHQDAGVVRIRSRLIDKLTDKPVVYLLEKWVSSCLGRNILGKEQGAAAREFRNTLWHAAARNGFSTAVETLLTVGANVNTRENDGLPAGRTALQAAAGGGHFEIVAKLLVANADVNAAPAEYGGRTALQAAAGGGHMKIVDMLKQAIVGRFWARDGGIFREQNFIRRK
;
A
#
# COMPACT_ATOMS: atom_id res chain seq x y z
N MET A 1 32.24 -4.45 4.17
CA MET A 1 30.80 -4.47 4.55
C MET A 1 30.10 -5.69 3.95
N LEU A 2 30.10 -5.86 2.62
CA LEU A 2 29.46 -6.99 1.93
C LEU A 2 30.02 -8.38 2.34
N GLU A 3 31.32 -8.49 2.60
CA GLU A 3 31.93 -9.72 3.14
C GLU A 3 31.50 -10.03 4.58
N LYS A 4 31.41 -9.02 5.45
CA LYS A 4 30.85 -9.16 6.81
C LYS A 4 29.35 -9.49 6.78
N MET A 5 28.61 -9.06 5.75
CA MET A 5 27.21 -9.48 5.54
C MET A 5 27.09 -10.96 5.14
N LEU A 6 28.16 -11.61 4.64
CA LEU A 6 28.15 -13.04 4.31
C LEU A 6 28.23 -13.96 5.52
N GLU A 7 28.80 -13.47 6.61
CA GLU A 7 28.95 -14.23 7.86
C GLU A 7 27.59 -14.39 8.58
N GLY A 8 26.60 -13.52 8.28
CA GLY A 8 25.20 -13.60 8.74
C GLY A 8 24.21 -13.93 7.61
N LYS A 9 24.15 -15.20 7.18
CA LYS A 9 23.45 -15.64 5.95
C LYS A 9 21.97 -15.24 5.80
N SER A 10 21.22 -15.03 6.89
CA SER A 10 19.80 -14.60 6.81
C SER A 10 19.65 -13.10 6.55
N ASP A 11 20.62 -12.30 6.96
CA ASP A 11 20.50 -10.84 7.00
C ASP A 11 20.77 -10.22 5.64
N LEU A 12 21.63 -10.87 4.88
CA LEU A 12 22.01 -10.48 3.53
C LEU A 12 20.85 -10.56 2.54
N VAL A 13 19.98 -11.57 2.66
CA VAL A 13 18.82 -11.73 1.77
C VAL A 13 17.83 -10.57 1.98
N GLY A 14 17.65 -10.13 3.23
CA GLY A 14 16.84 -8.97 3.56
C GLY A 14 17.43 -7.68 2.98
N ASP A 15 18.75 -7.51 3.07
CA ASP A 15 19.42 -6.27 2.62
C ASP A 15 19.43 -6.10 1.11
N VAL A 16 19.76 -7.17 0.39
CA VAL A 16 19.64 -7.18 -1.07
C VAL A 16 18.18 -6.96 -1.47
N LYS A 17 17.21 -7.47 -0.72
CA LYS A 17 15.80 -7.21 -1.00
C LYS A 17 15.43 -5.74 -0.79
N ILE A 18 15.89 -5.09 0.29
CA ILE A 18 15.68 -3.65 0.53
C ILE A 18 16.17 -2.85 -0.67
N PHE A 19 17.41 -3.06 -1.10
CA PHE A 19 18.00 -2.30 -2.19
C PHE A 19 17.31 -2.54 -3.54
N ARG A 20 16.78 -3.75 -3.79
CA ARG A 20 15.94 -4.00 -4.97
C ARG A 20 14.68 -3.13 -4.99
N PHE A 21 14.00 -2.99 -3.85
CA PHE A 21 12.84 -2.09 -3.75
C PHE A 21 13.26 -0.62 -3.87
N VAL A 22 14.35 -0.21 -3.24
CA VAL A 22 14.85 1.18 -3.33
C VAL A 22 15.17 1.57 -4.77
N LEU A 23 15.81 0.69 -5.54
CA LEU A 23 16.29 1.00 -6.88
C LEU A 23 15.23 0.84 -7.98
N PHE A 24 14.37 -0.18 -7.86
CA PHE A 24 13.51 -0.63 -8.95
C PHE A 24 12.01 -0.55 -8.66
N ALA A 25 11.59 -0.14 -7.46
CA ALA A 25 10.18 0.13 -7.23
C ALA A 25 9.70 1.31 -8.11
N LYS A 26 8.47 1.22 -8.62
CA LYS A 26 7.87 2.22 -9.51
C LYS A 26 7.71 3.59 -8.84
N ARG A 27 7.60 3.59 -7.51
CA ARG A 27 7.69 4.77 -6.65
C ARG A 27 8.42 4.38 -5.36
N PRO A 28 8.97 5.36 -4.60
CA PRO A 28 9.43 5.10 -3.25
C PRO A 28 8.32 4.45 -2.39
N LEU A 29 8.68 3.40 -1.65
CA LEU A 29 7.80 2.76 -0.68
C LEU A 29 7.82 3.56 0.63
N ALA A 30 6.69 3.58 1.32
CA ALA A 30 6.65 3.97 2.72
C ALA A 30 7.33 2.92 3.61
N VAL A 31 7.68 3.30 4.84
CA VAL A 31 8.43 2.43 5.77
C VAL A 31 7.68 1.13 6.06
N ASP A 32 6.38 1.23 6.30
CA ASP A 32 5.46 0.12 6.55
C ASP A 32 5.32 -0.80 5.31
N GLU A 33 5.19 -0.24 4.11
CA GLU A 33 5.18 -1.01 2.86
C GLU A 33 6.47 -1.82 2.70
N LEU A 34 7.63 -1.20 2.96
CA LEU A 34 8.92 -1.85 2.84
C LEU A 34 9.11 -2.93 3.91
N LEU A 35 8.72 -2.67 5.17
CA LEU A 35 8.74 -3.68 6.23
C LEU A 35 7.86 -4.89 5.90
N HIS A 36 6.66 -4.64 5.36
CA HIS A 36 5.77 -5.69 4.88
C HIS A 36 6.41 -6.47 3.73
N ALA A 37 7.07 -5.79 2.81
CA ALA A 37 7.80 -6.45 1.72
C ALA A 37 8.89 -7.37 2.27
N LEU A 38 9.63 -6.97 3.31
CA LEU A 38 10.66 -7.81 3.93
C LEU A 38 10.09 -9.04 4.65
N GLY A 39 8.89 -8.95 5.22
CA GLY A 39 8.20 -10.09 5.82
C GLY A 39 7.80 -11.20 4.84
N ILE A 40 7.79 -10.90 3.53
CA ILE A 40 7.46 -11.87 2.48
C ILE A 40 8.72 -12.53 1.92
N PRO A 41 8.83 -13.87 1.89
CA PRO A 41 9.96 -14.53 1.25
C PRO A 41 9.99 -14.24 -0.26
N ASN A 42 11.17 -13.99 -0.83
CA ASN A 42 11.37 -13.74 -2.26
C ASN A 42 11.85 -14.97 -3.06
N ASN A 43 12.24 -16.07 -2.40
CA ASN A 43 12.59 -17.32 -3.08
C ASN A 43 11.31 -18.14 -3.37
N PRO A 44 11.05 -18.53 -4.63
CA PRO A 44 9.81 -19.17 -5.03
C PRO A 44 9.59 -20.56 -4.40
N ASP A 45 10.65 -21.26 -3.98
CA ASP A 45 10.61 -22.58 -3.36
C ASP A 45 10.43 -22.53 -1.84
N THR A 46 10.68 -21.38 -1.21
CA THR A 46 10.45 -21.21 0.22
C THR A 46 8.97 -21.41 0.55
N GLN A 47 8.69 -22.33 1.47
CA GLN A 47 7.34 -22.55 1.99
C GLN A 47 6.87 -21.28 2.70
N PHE A 48 5.74 -20.75 2.25
CA PHE A 48 5.11 -19.56 2.82
C PHE A 48 3.64 -19.85 3.04
N THR A 49 3.30 -20.23 4.28
CA THR A 49 1.90 -20.40 4.69
C THR A 49 1.28 -19.00 4.83
N PRO A 50 0.25 -18.67 4.05
CA PRO A 50 -0.34 -17.33 4.02
C PRO A 50 -1.25 -17.13 5.24
N SER A 51 -0.69 -17.02 6.44
CA SER A 51 -1.39 -16.74 7.69
C SER A 51 -0.85 -15.45 8.31
N ASN A 52 -1.75 -14.63 8.87
CA ASN A 52 -1.39 -13.37 9.54
C ASN A 52 -0.34 -13.58 10.64
N ASP A 53 -0.47 -14.63 11.44
CA ASP A 53 0.47 -14.90 12.55
C ASP A 53 1.86 -15.26 12.03
N SER A 54 1.92 -16.11 11.00
CA SER A 54 3.17 -16.49 10.33
C SER A 54 3.85 -15.28 9.69
N PHE A 55 3.06 -14.40 9.07
CA PHE A 55 3.56 -13.17 8.47
C PHE A 55 4.07 -12.18 9.50
N ARG A 56 3.28 -11.88 10.56
CA ARG A 56 3.66 -10.92 11.61
C ARG A 56 4.97 -11.32 12.31
N LYS A 57 5.22 -12.62 12.50
CA LYS A 57 6.50 -13.15 13.03
C LYS A 57 7.71 -12.93 12.12
N ARG A 58 7.49 -12.72 10.81
CA ARG A 58 8.55 -12.49 9.81
C ARG A 58 8.83 -11.01 9.56
N ILE A 59 7.92 -10.12 9.96
CA ILE A 59 8.18 -8.68 9.90
C ILE A 59 9.34 -8.39 10.86
N PRO A 60 10.39 -7.68 10.42
CA PRO A 60 11.48 -7.27 11.31
C PRO A 60 10.94 -6.53 12.54
N SER A 61 11.18 -7.08 13.74
CA SER A 61 10.64 -6.57 15.02
C SER A 61 11.39 -5.33 15.54
N GLU A 62 12.67 -5.19 15.21
CA GLU A 62 13.39 -3.93 15.38
C GLU A 62 13.07 -3.01 14.20
N GLN A 63 12.74 -1.74 14.45
CA GLN A 63 12.60 -0.69 13.42
C GLN A 63 13.93 -0.46 12.72
N ARG A 64 14.27 -1.39 11.85
CA ARG A 64 15.49 -1.40 11.07
C ARG A 64 15.46 -0.28 10.04
N ILE A 65 14.29 -0.01 9.49
CA ILE A 65 14.05 1.11 8.59
C ILE A 65 13.37 2.20 9.43
N VAL A 66 14.06 3.33 9.59
CA VAL A 66 13.58 4.49 10.36
C VAL A 66 12.77 5.41 9.45
N SER A 67 13.31 5.67 8.27
CA SER A 67 12.68 6.53 7.26
C SER A 67 13.03 6.01 5.87
N CYS A 68 12.08 6.11 4.95
CA CYS A 68 12.25 5.79 3.54
C CYS A 68 11.42 6.76 2.72
N GLY A 69 12.07 7.52 1.83
CA GLY A 69 11.37 8.50 1.00
C GLY A 69 12.29 9.55 0.38
N GLY A 70 11.86 10.08 -0.78
CA GLY A 70 12.68 11.03 -1.53
C GLY A 70 14.00 10.39 -2.00
N ASN A 71 15.12 11.00 -1.62
CA ASN A 71 16.45 10.60 -2.07
C ASN A 71 17.24 9.76 -1.05
N PHE A 72 16.64 9.37 0.08
CA PHE A 72 17.37 8.65 1.13
C PHE A 72 16.54 7.57 1.84
N LEU A 73 17.27 6.59 2.37
CA LEU A 73 16.82 5.51 3.23
C LEU A 73 17.63 5.58 4.52
N GLU A 74 16.94 5.54 5.65
CA GLU A 74 17.56 5.62 6.97
C GLU A 74 17.41 4.28 7.69
N ILE A 75 18.55 3.67 8.06
CA ILE A 75 18.61 2.31 8.61
C ILE A 75 19.27 2.34 9.99
N LYS A 76 18.63 1.75 10.98
CA LYS A 76 19.23 1.58 12.32
C LYS A 76 20.19 0.38 12.33
N GLY A 77 21.38 0.57 12.90
CA GLY A 77 22.31 -0.52 13.18
C GLY A 77 21.70 -1.56 14.13
N ARG A 78 21.85 -2.85 13.80
CA ARG A 78 21.34 -3.97 14.62
C ARG A 78 22.18 -4.16 15.89
N HIS A 79 21.53 -4.52 16.99
CA HIS A 79 22.23 -5.02 18.19
C HIS A 79 23.02 -6.29 17.83
N GLY A 80 24.28 -6.36 18.25
CA GLY A 80 25.05 -7.62 18.27
C GLY A 80 25.67 -8.08 16.95
N THR A 81 25.84 -7.21 15.94
CA THR A 81 26.49 -7.58 14.67
C THR A 81 28.01 -7.85 14.74
N GLY A 82 28.58 -7.99 15.94
CA GLY A 82 30.02 -8.28 16.12
C GLY A 82 30.96 -7.19 15.58
N ILE A 83 30.42 -6.10 15.02
CA ILE A 83 31.18 -4.88 14.73
C ILE A 83 31.25 -4.14 16.06
N ASN A 84 32.38 -4.28 16.77
CA ASN A 84 32.81 -3.30 17.76
C ASN A 84 33.01 -1.96 17.04
N ILE A 85 31.92 -1.24 16.79
CA ILE A 85 32.00 0.21 16.70
C ILE A 85 32.27 0.62 18.14
N PRO A 86 33.42 1.25 18.46
CA PRO A 86 33.70 1.70 19.82
C PRO A 86 32.46 2.45 20.31
N GLN A 87 31.91 2.03 21.45
CA GLN A 87 30.82 2.76 22.10
C GLN A 87 31.30 4.20 22.25
N LEU A 88 30.84 5.08 21.37
CA LEU A 88 31.05 6.51 21.50
C LEU A 88 30.25 6.88 22.74
N LEU A 89 30.96 7.05 23.85
CA LEU A 89 30.41 7.66 25.05
C LEU A 89 30.28 9.13 24.74
N SER A 90 29.11 9.70 25.00
CA SER A 90 28.94 11.15 24.85
C SER A 90 29.90 11.85 25.82
N PRO A 91 30.76 12.80 25.35
CA PRO A 91 31.79 13.42 26.18
C PRO A 91 31.24 14.14 27.43
N GLN A 92 29.95 14.46 27.43
CA GLN A 92 29.29 15.20 28.50
C GLN A 92 28.54 14.31 29.49
N THR A 93 28.10 13.11 29.10
CA THR A 93 27.19 12.30 29.92
C THR A 93 27.72 10.91 30.26
N ASN A 94 28.81 10.46 29.63
CA ASN A 94 29.33 9.08 29.76
C ASN A 94 28.25 8.00 29.56
N GLN A 95 27.16 8.34 28.88
CA GLN A 95 26.11 7.42 28.48
C GLN A 95 26.40 6.89 27.07
N PRO A 96 26.01 5.64 26.76
CA PRO A 96 26.15 5.10 25.42
C PRO A 96 25.36 5.96 24.42
N VAL A 97 26.04 6.53 23.42
CA VAL A 97 25.36 7.15 22.29
C VAL A 97 24.57 6.05 21.59
N GLY A 98 23.24 6.25 21.45
CA GLY A 98 22.34 5.25 20.90
C GLY A 98 22.80 4.72 19.54
N ASN A 99 22.47 3.45 19.26
CA ASN A 99 22.88 2.72 18.05
C ASN A 99 22.84 3.61 16.80
N GLY A 100 24.01 3.80 16.18
CA GLY A 100 24.17 4.69 15.05
C GLY A 100 23.17 4.38 13.93
N THR A 101 22.45 5.41 13.51
CA THR A 101 21.62 5.36 12.33
C THR A 101 22.48 5.63 11.11
N VAL A 102 22.32 4.83 10.05
CA VAL A 102 23.01 4.98 8.78
C VAL A 102 22.04 5.55 7.76
N GLN A 103 22.38 6.72 7.21
CA GLN A 103 21.66 7.31 6.10
C GLN A 103 22.28 6.85 4.78
N VAL A 104 21.45 6.31 3.90
CA VAL A 104 21.83 5.79 2.60
C VAL A 104 21.15 6.59 1.51
N MET A 105 21.94 7.25 0.67
CA MET A 105 21.43 8.04 -0.46
C MET A 105 21.12 7.12 -1.64
N HIS A 106 19.92 7.23 -2.23
CA HIS A 106 19.48 6.38 -3.34
C HIS A 106 20.42 6.47 -4.55
N GLN A 107 20.97 7.66 -4.83
CA GLN A 107 21.92 7.88 -5.91
C GLN A 107 23.21 7.08 -5.70
N THR A 108 23.75 7.11 -4.48
CA THR A 108 24.96 6.34 -4.14
C THR A 108 24.71 4.84 -4.23
N VAL A 109 23.52 4.35 -3.84
CA VAL A 109 23.14 2.94 -4.01
C VAL A 109 23.09 2.58 -5.49
N ARG A 110 22.52 3.46 -6.33
CA ARG A 110 22.45 3.25 -7.78
C ARG A 110 23.84 3.16 -8.39
N GLU A 111 24.70 4.12 -8.11
CA GLU A 111 26.09 4.14 -8.60
C GLU A 111 26.84 2.88 -8.14
N PHE A 112 26.73 2.54 -6.86
CA PHE A 112 27.45 1.40 -6.31
C PHE A 112 26.97 0.06 -6.87
N PHE A 113 25.65 -0.19 -6.96
CA PHE A 113 25.12 -1.51 -7.34
C PHE A 113 24.92 -1.73 -8.84
N LEU A 114 24.85 -0.65 -9.64
CA LEU A 114 24.53 -0.72 -11.07
C LEU A 114 25.69 -0.34 -11.98
N ASP A 115 26.83 0.13 -11.44
CA ASP A 115 28.04 0.33 -12.25
C ASP A 115 28.58 -1.00 -12.78
N SER A 116 28.69 -1.11 -14.10
CA SER A 116 29.19 -2.31 -14.79
C SER A 116 30.69 -2.52 -14.63
N ASN A 117 31.44 -1.50 -14.20
CA ASN A 117 32.88 -1.56 -13.94
C ASN A 117 33.22 -1.39 -12.46
N GLY A 118 32.21 -1.25 -11.60
CA GLY A 118 32.38 -1.02 -10.17
C GLY A 118 32.71 -2.30 -9.38
N ASP A 119 33.06 -2.13 -8.11
CA ASP A 119 33.55 -3.21 -7.22
C ASP A 119 32.59 -4.41 -7.10
N VAL A 120 31.29 -4.21 -7.31
CA VAL A 120 30.28 -5.26 -7.19
C VAL A 120 29.83 -5.85 -8.52
N ALA A 121 30.30 -5.34 -9.66
CA ALA A 121 29.85 -5.73 -11.00
C ALA A 121 30.03 -7.22 -11.31
N HIS A 122 31.07 -7.84 -10.74
CA HIS A 122 31.36 -9.28 -10.91
C HIS A 122 31.04 -10.10 -9.66
N SER A 123 30.36 -9.49 -8.69
CA SER A 123 29.99 -10.14 -7.44
C SER A 123 28.55 -10.63 -7.50
N LYS A 124 28.19 -11.56 -6.60
CA LYS A 124 26.79 -11.96 -6.37
C LYS A 124 25.90 -10.85 -5.78
N PHE A 125 26.47 -9.68 -5.47
CA PHE A 125 25.74 -8.51 -4.98
C PHE A 125 25.31 -7.58 -6.11
N GLN A 126 25.78 -7.80 -7.34
CA GLN A 126 25.32 -7.06 -8.51
C GLN A 126 23.80 -7.09 -8.58
N MET A 127 23.20 -5.93 -8.85
CA MET A 127 21.77 -5.83 -9.06
C MET A 127 21.47 -5.73 -10.54
N CYS A 128 20.86 -6.75 -11.12
CA CYS A 128 20.30 -6.65 -12.46
C CYS A 128 18.81 -6.32 -12.39
N ASP A 129 18.35 -5.56 -13.39
CA ASP A 129 16.96 -5.10 -13.53
C ASP A 129 15.98 -6.28 -13.50
N ARG A 130 16.25 -7.32 -14.29
CA ARG A 130 15.40 -8.51 -14.39
C ARG A 130 15.19 -9.21 -13.06
N ASP A 131 16.25 -9.44 -12.28
CA ASP A 131 16.15 -10.12 -10.98
C ASP A 131 15.42 -9.27 -9.92
N ALA A 132 15.59 -7.96 -9.99
CA ALA A 132 14.85 -7.03 -9.13
C ALA A 132 13.35 -7.10 -9.43
N HIS A 133 12.97 -7.04 -10.71
CA HIS A 133 11.57 -7.16 -11.15
C HIS A 133 10.95 -8.53 -10.80
N ILE A 134 11.70 -9.63 -10.92
CA ILE A 134 11.27 -10.95 -10.44
C ILE A 134 11.02 -10.92 -8.92
N CYS A 135 11.97 -10.41 -8.15
CA CYS A 135 11.87 -10.34 -6.68
C CYS A 135 10.67 -9.50 -6.22
N ILE A 136 10.44 -8.34 -6.83
CA ILE A 136 9.32 -7.46 -6.51
C ILE A 136 8.00 -8.12 -6.91
N SER A 137 7.92 -8.72 -8.10
CA SER A 137 6.74 -9.44 -8.59
C SER A 137 6.34 -10.58 -7.65
N MET A 138 7.28 -11.47 -7.30
CA MET A 138 7.01 -12.58 -6.38
C MET A 138 6.54 -12.09 -5.01
N THR A 139 7.14 -11.00 -4.52
CA THR A 139 6.77 -10.37 -3.25
C THR A 139 5.33 -9.87 -3.29
N CYS A 140 4.97 -9.11 -4.33
CA CYS A 140 3.63 -8.57 -4.52
C CYS A 140 2.58 -9.70 -4.69
N ILE A 141 2.86 -10.72 -5.51
CA ILE A 141 1.95 -11.85 -5.72
C ILE A 141 1.71 -12.59 -4.40
N ARG A 142 2.77 -12.93 -3.66
CA ARG A 142 2.65 -13.62 -2.36
C ARG A 142 1.96 -12.78 -1.30
N TYR A 143 2.19 -11.47 -1.30
CA TYR A 143 1.49 -10.56 -0.41
C TYR A 143 -0.01 -10.52 -0.72
N LEU A 144 -0.40 -10.48 -2.01
CA LEU A 144 -1.79 -10.60 -2.41
C LEU A 144 -2.40 -11.97 -2.06
N MET A 145 -1.63 -13.06 -2.15
CA MET A 145 -2.06 -14.39 -1.66
C MET A 145 -2.31 -14.37 -0.14
N LEU A 146 -1.47 -13.68 0.63
CA LEU A 146 -1.64 -13.49 2.06
C LEU A 146 -2.90 -12.69 2.35
N CYS A 147 -3.09 -11.57 1.64
CA CYS A 147 -4.30 -10.78 1.71
C CYS A 147 -5.53 -11.63 1.41
N ALA A 148 -5.50 -12.44 0.36
CA ALA A 148 -6.58 -13.36 -0.04
C ALA A 148 -6.85 -14.44 1.01
N ALA A 149 -5.82 -15.02 1.61
CA ALA A 149 -5.96 -16.09 2.58
C ALA A 149 -6.67 -15.63 3.85
N ASN A 150 -6.43 -14.38 4.27
CA ASN A 150 -6.93 -13.83 5.53
C ASN A 150 -7.97 -12.71 5.34
N ALA A 151 -8.36 -12.44 4.10
CA ALA A 151 -9.35 -11.43 3.70
C ALA A 151 -10.75 -11.68 4.26
N THR A 152 -11.03 -12.86 4.81
CA THR A 152 -12.32 -13.15 5.43
C THR A 152 -12.21 -12.93 6.94
N PRO A 153 -12.65 -11.79 7.50
CA PRO A 153 -12.84 -11.66 8.93
C PRO A 153 -13.95 -12.60 9.45
N VAL A 154 -14.74 -13.20 8.55
CA VAL A 154 -15.76 -14.20 8.85
C VAL A 154 -15.56 -15.41 7.92
N ALA A 155 -14.83 -16.42 8.39
CA ALA A 155 -14.61 -17.67 7.65
C ALA A 155 -15.91 -18.38 7.22
N ALA A 156 -17.07 -17.96 7.75
CA ALA A 156 -18.39 -18.52 7.47
C ALA A 156 -19.14 -17.92 6.26
N LEU A 157 -18.73 -16.79 5.68
CA LEU A 157 -19.46 -16.11 4.59
C LEU A 157 -18.53 -15.64 3.45
N PRO A 158 -18.00 -16.56 2.62
CA PRO A 158 -17.10 -16.21 1.51
C PRO A 158 -17.80 -15.45 0.38
N HIS A 159 -19.12 -15.62 0.24
CA HIS A 159 -19.89 -14.97 -0.81
C HIS A 159 -20.38 -13.59 -0.36
N VAL A 160 -19.91 -12.54 -1.05
CA VAL A 160 -20.19 -11.13 -0.76
C VAL A 160 -21.68 -10.81 -0.73
N GLY A 161 -22.52 -11.56 -1.47
CA GLY A 161 -23.98 -11.37 -1.47
C GLY A 161 -24.67 -11.53 -0.12
N PHE A 162 -24.00 -12.10 0.90
CA PHE A 162 -24.52 -12.22 2.26
C PHE A 162 -23.89 -11.23 3.25
N TRP A 163 -23.04 -10.31 2.78
CA TRP A 163 -22.35 -9.38 3.66
C TRP A 163 -23.27 -8.26 4.12
N THR A 164 -23.23 -7.98 5.42
CA THR A 164 -23.84 -6.79 6.04
C THR A 164 -22.85 -5.62 6.04
N SER A 165 -23.30 -4.41 6.40
CA SER A 165 -22.42 -3.25 6.57
C SER A 165 -21.22 -3.55 7.48
N GLU A 166 -21.43 -4.26 8.58
CA GLU A 166 -20.38 -4.65 9.52
C GLU A 166 -19.29 -5.52 8.87
N HIS A 167 -19.66 -6.39 7.92
CA HIS A 167 -18.70 -7.22 7.20
C HIS A 167 -17.81 -6.36 6.29
N PHE A 168 -18.40 -5.39 5.58
CA PHE A 168 -17.64 -4.44 4.77
C PHE A 168 -16.73 -3.54 5.62
N GLU A 169 -17.18 -3.12 6.79
CA GLU A 169 -16.38 -2.32 7.73
C GLU A 169 -15.18 -3.10 8.24
N ARG A 170 -15.37 -4.36 8.66
CA ARG A 170 -14.26 -5.24 9.05
C ARG A 170 -13.29 -5.51 7.90
N TYR A 171 -13.80 -5.69 6.69
CA TYR A 171 -12.93 -5.87 5.53
C TYR A 171 -12.14 -4.60 5.19
N ALA A 172 -12.76 -3.42 5.32
CA ALA A 172 -12.08 -2.14 5.11
C ALA A 172 -10.99 -1.93 6.17
N GLN A 173 -11.29 -2.22 7.44
CA GLN A 173 -10.32 -2.20 8.52
C GLN A 173 -9.16 -3.15 8.24
N TYR A 174 -9.47 -4.38 7.82
CA TYR A 174 -8.46 -5.34 7.44
C TYR A 174 -7.55 -4.76 6.36
N LEU A 175 -8.11 -4.30 5.23
CA LEU A 175 -7.33 -3.72 4.13
C LEU A 175 -6.44 -2.54 4.57
N ASP A 176 -6.88 -1.77 5.57
CA ASP A 176 -6.13 -0.66 6.16
C ASP A 176 -4.82 -1.11 6.82
N GLU A 177 -4.78 -2.31 7.39
CA GLU A 177 -3.59 -2.92 8.01
C GLU A 177 -2.59 -3.49 6.98
N TRP A 178 -2.89 -3.44 5.67
CA TRP A 178 -2.07 -4.06 4.62
C TRP A 178 -1.53 -3.04 3.61
N PRO A 179 -0.63 -2.12 4.01
CA PRO A 179 -0.17 -1.01 3.17
C PRO A 179 0.46 -1.43 1.83
N LEU A 180 1.22 -2.54 1.81
CA LEU A 180 1.82 -3.02 0.56
C LEU A 180 0.78 -3.51 -0.48
N ALA A 181 -0.49 -3.76 -0.08
CA ALA A 181 -1.54 -4.20 -0.99
C ALA A 181 -1.79 -3.14 -2.06
N LYS A 182 -1.81 -1.85 -1.66
CA LYS A 182 -1.92 -0.71 -2.58
C LYS A 182 -0.85 -0.75 -3.66
N TYR A 183 0.42 -0.85 -3.24
CA TYR A 183 1.54 -0.90 -4.18
C TYR A 183 1.42 -2.10 -5.13
N ALA A 184 1.12 -3.28 -4.59
CA ALA A 184 0.95 -4.50 -5.37
C ALA A 184 -0.19 -4.36 -6.39
N LEU A 185 -1.36 -3.90 -5.97
CA LEU A 185 -2.52 -3.70 -6.84
C LEU A 185 -2.27 -2.69 -7.96
N GLN A 186 -1.49 -1.65 -7.67
CA GLN A 186 -1.22 -0.57 -8.62
C GLN A 186 -0.09 -0.90 -9.61
N TYR A 187 0.97 -1.57 -9.17
CA TYR A 187 2.22 -1.68 -9.92
C TYR A 187 2.66 -3.11 -10.26
N LEU A 188 1.91 -4.13 -9.88
CA LEU A 188 2.31 -5.51 -10.17
C LEU A 188 2.46 -5.79 -11.67
N THR A 189 1.56 -5.28 -12.53
CA THR A 189 1.68 -5.46 -13.99
C THR A 189 3.02 -4.91 -14.50
N HIS A 190 3.40 -3.70 -14.06
CA HIS A 190 4.68 -3.09 -14.41
C HIS A 190 5.88 -3.97 -14.08
N HIS A 191 5.82 -4.71 -12.97
CA HIS A 191 6.92 -5.61 -12.60
C HIS A 191 6.88 -6.96 -13.31
N ILE A 192 5.69 -7.44 -13.70
CA ILE A 192 5.52 -8.73 -14.37
C ILE A 192 5.91 -8.66 -15.86
N ASP A 193 5.68 -7.53 -16.54
CA ASP A 193 5.82 -7.44 -18.00
C ASP A 193 7.18 -7.95 -18.50
N GLY A 194 8.27 -7.59 -17.81
CA GLY A 194 9.64 -8.02 -18.15
C GLY A 194 10.04 -9.43 -17.67
N CYS A 195 9.23 -10.08 -16.82
CA CYS A 195 9.57 -11.39 -16.23
C CYS A 195 8.42 -12.40 -16.24
N HIS A 196 7.40 -12.21 -17.09
CA HIS A 196 6.19 -13.04 -17.12
C HIS A 196 6.43 -14.52 -17.49
N GLN A 197 7.57 -14.84 -18.11
CA GLN A 197 7.99 -16.20 -18.47
C GLN A 197 8.89 -16.87 -17.41
N ASP A 198 9.28 -16.15 -16.35
CA ASP A 198 10.09 -16.73 -15.29
C ASP A 198 9.34 -17.89 -14.60
N ALA A 199 9.99 -19.04 -14.46
CA ALA A 199 9.35 -20.25 -13.96
C ALA A 199 8.80 -20.08 -12.53
N GLY A 200 9.49 -19.33 -11.67
CA GLY A 200 9.05 -19.04 -10.32
C GLY A 200 7.85 -18.11 -10.29
N VAL A 201 7.87 -17.04 -11.11
CA VAL A 201 6.74 -16.10 -11.26
C VAL A 201 5.52 -16.81 -11.80
N VAL A 202 5.67 -17.61 -12.87
CA VAL A 202 4.59 -18.42 -13.46
C VAL A 202 3.99 -19.35 -12.41
N ARG A 203 4.82 -20.09 -11.66
CA ARG A 203 4.37 -21.04 -10.65
C ARG A 203 3.58 -20.38 -9.51
N ILE A 204 4.06 -19.26 -8.98
CA ILE A 204 3.34 -18.55 -7.90
C ILE A 204 2.07 -17.90 -8.44
N ARG A 205 2.10 -17.35 -9.67
CA ARG A 205 0.91 -16.79 -10.32
C ARG A 205 -0.19 -17.84 -10.44
N SER A 206 0.12 -19.05 -10.92
CA SER A 206 -0.87 -20.14 -10.99
C SER A 206 -1.48 -20.45 -9.61
N ARG A 207 -0.65 -20.55 -8.56
CA ARG A 207 -1.13 -20.76 -7.18
C ARG A 207 -2.02 -19.63 -6.64
N LEU A 208 -1.77 -18.38 -7.05
CA LEU A 208 -2.62 -17.25 -6.66
C LEU A 208 -3.99 -17.39 -7.31
N ILE A 209 -4.05 -17.69 -8.62
CA ILE A 209 -5.31 -17.86 -9.37
C ILE A 209 -6.20 -18.88 -8.67
N ASP A 210 -5.66 -20.07 -8.37
CA ASP A 210 -6.42 -21.15 -7.72
C ASP A 210 -6.99 -20.73 -6.35
N LYS A 211 -6.37 -19.76 -5.68
CA LYS A 211 -6.79 -19.28 -4.35
C LYS A 211 -7.76 -18.09 -4.40
N LEU A 212 -7.90 -17.42 -5.55
CA LEU A 212 -8.68 -16.19 -5.68
C LEU A 212 -10.13 -16.41 -6.10
N THR A 213 -10.44 -17.49 -6.80
CA THR A 213 -11.71 -17.68 -7.54
C THR A 213 -12.97 -17.46 -6.69
N ASP A 214 -12.92 -17.75 -5.38
CA ASP A 214 -14.09 -17.64 -4.48
C ASP A 214 -13.91 -16.61 -3.36
N LYS A 215 -12.98 -15.67 -3.51
CA LYS A 215 -12.59 -14.75 -2.43
C LYS A 215 -12.87 -13.29 -2.75
N PRO A 216 -13.31 -12.47 -1.78
CA PRO A 216 -13.63 -11.06 -2.01
C PRO A 216 -12.52 -10.23 -2.65
N VAL A 217 -11.25 -10.60 -2.39
CA VAL A 217 -10.09 -9.93 -3.00
C VAL A 217 -10.08 -10.01 -4.53
N VAL A 218 -10.77 -10.96 -5.15
CA VAL A 218 -10.89 -11.05 -6.62
C VAL A 218 -11.55 -9.79 -7.20
N TYR A 219 -12.48 -9.18 -6.47
CA TYR A 219 -13.16 -7.95 -6.86
C TYR A 219 -12.26 -6.71 -6.82
N LEU A 220 -11.16 -6.76 -6.05
CA LEU A 220 -10.10 -5.74 -6.07
C LEU A 220 -9.12 -5.95 -7.23
N LEU A 221 -8.98 -7.19 -7.70
CA LEU A 221 -8.00 -7.60 -8.70
C LEU A 221 -8.54 -7.61 -10.14
N GLU A 222 -9.75 -7.10 -10.38
CA GLU A 222 -10.42 -7.16 -11.69
C GLU A 222 -9.51 -6.74 -12.85
N LYS A 223 -8.87 -5.57 -12.76
CA LYS A 223 -7.96 -5.08 -13.81
C LYS A 223 -6.78 -6.03 -14.05
N TRP A 224 -6.18 -6.54 -12.98
CA TRP A 224 -5.00 -7.39 -13.03
C TRP A 224 -5.31 -8.80 -13.54
N VAL A 225 -6.41 -9.38 -13.05
CA VAL A 225 -6.90 -10.69 -13.48
C VAL A 225 -7.22 -10.68 -14.97
N SER A 226 -7.93 -9.66 -15.46
CA SER A 226 -8.26 -9.58 -16.87
C SER A 226 -7.04 -9.31 -17.76
N SER A 227 -6.11 -8.44 -17.34
CA SER A 227 -4.93 -8.09 -18.16
C SER A 227 -3.81 -9.12 -18.14
N CYS A 228 -3.52 -9.73 -16.99
CA CYS A 228 -2.36 -10.60 -16.81
C CYS A 228 -2.64 -12.09 -17.02
N LEU A 229 -3.91 -12.50 -17.04
CA LEU A 229 -4.29 -13.92 -17.11
C LEU A 229 -4.93 -14.31 -18.44
N GLY A 230 -5.36 -13.35 -19.27
CA GLY A 230 -6.09 -13.63 -20.52
C GLY A 230 -7.37 -14.46 -20.31
N ARG A 231 -7.80 -14.63 -19.05
CA ARG A 231 -9.01 -15.34 -18.64
C ARG A 231 -9.98 -14.32 -18.09
N ASN A 232 -11.20 -14.36 -18.59
CA ASN A 232 -12.30 -13.62 -18.00
C ASN A 232 -12.79 -14.38 -16.76
N ILE A 233 -11.98 -14.42 -15.68
CA ILE A 233 -12.35 -15.07 -14.42
C ILE A 233 -13.60 -14.40 -13.84
N LEU A 234 -13.74 -13.10 -14.08
CA LEU A 234 -14.89 -12.29 -13.75
C LEU A 234 -15.72 -12.16 -15.03
N GLY A 235 -16.83 -12.89 -15.17
CA GLY A 235 -17.78 -12.67 -16.27
C GLY A 235 -18.30 -11.22 -16.29
N LYS A 236 -19.00 -10.80 -17.36
CA LYS A 236 -19.55 -9.43 -17.46
C LYS A 236 -20.42 -9.04 -16.25
N GLU A 237 -21.21 -9.97 -15.73
CA GLU A 237 -22.05 -9.78 -14.53
C GLU A 237 -21.20 -9.62 -13.26
N GLN A 238 -20.04 -10.28 -13.21
CA GLN A 238 -19.09 -10.19 -12.10
C GLN A 238 -18.35 -8.84 -12.05
N GLY A 239 -18.24 -8.12 -13.17
CA GLY A 239 -17.67 -6.76 -13.21
C GLY A 239 -18.58 -5.72 -12.55
N ALA A 240 -19.91 -5.88 -12.69
CA ALA A 240 -20.87 -5.05 -11.95
C ALA A 240 -20.78 -5.34 -10.44
N ALA A 241 -20.72 -6.62 -10.06
CA ALA A 241 -20.51 -7.03 -8.67
C ALA A 241 -19.18 -6.53 -8.10
N ALA A 242 -18.10 -6.54 -8.89
CA ALA A 242 -16.80 -6.02 -8.49
C ALA A 242 -16.84 -4.51 -8.23
N ARG A 243 -17.51 -3.77 -9.11
CA ARG A 243 -17.73 -2.33 -8.96
C ARG A 243 -18.57 -2.02 -7.72
N GLU A 244 -19.68 -2.74 -7.52
CA GLU A 244 -20.53 -2.58 -6.34
C GLU A 244 -19.76 -2.90 -5.05
N PHE A 245 -19.02 -4.01 -5.02
CA PHE A 245 -18.15 -4.37 -3.89
C PHE A 245 -17.16 -3.24 -3.55
N ARG A 246 -16.46 -2.71 -4.56
CA ARG A 246 -15.52 -1.60 -4.36
C ARG A 246 -16.22 -0.34 -3.84
N ASN A 247 -17.41 -0.02 -4.34
CA ASN A 247 -18.17 1.17 -3.93
C ASN A 247 -18.71 1.05 -2.49
N THR A 248 -19.24 -0.11 -2.10
CA THR A 248 -19.70 -0.34 -0.74
C THR A 248 -18.53 -0.30 0.25
N LEU A 249 -17.43 -0.96 -0.12
CA LEU A 249 -16.21 -0.96 0.69
C LEU A 249 -15.58 0.44 0.80
N TRP A 250 -15.67 1.23 -0.27
CA TRP A 250 -15.25 2.64 -0.32
C TRP A 250 -15.98 3.50 0.71
N HIS A 251 -17.30 3.35 0.80
CA HIS A 251 -18.09 4.06 1.80
C HIS A 251 -17.77 3.62 3.23
N ALA A 252 -17.60 2.31 3.45
CA ALA A 252 -17.18 1.77 4.75
C ALA A 252 -15.82 2.33 5.19
N ALA A 253 -14.84 2.39 4.27
CA ALA A 253 -13.51 2.93 4.53
C ALA A 253 -13.53 4.44 4.84
N ALA A 254 -14.25 5.22 4.01
CA ALA A 254 -14.34 6.67 4.19
C ALA A 254 -15.08 7.06 5.48
N ARG A 255 -16.13 6.33 5.86
CA ARG A 255 -16.92 6.58 7.09
C ARG A 255 -16.11 6.32 8.35
N ASN A 256 -15.28 5.28 8.35
CA ASN A 256 -14.58 4.80 9.54
C ASN A 256 -13.14 5.29 9.67
N GLY A 257 -12.63 6.05 8.70
CA GLY A 257 -11.29 6.64 8.81
C GLY A 257 -10.16 5.75 8.32
N PHE A 258 -10.46 4.72 7.52
CA PHE A 258 -9.46 3.79 6.99
C PHE A 258 -8.71 4.37 5.79
N SER A 259 -7.71 5.20 6.10
CA SER A 259 -6.90 5.97 5.16
C SER A 259 -6.20 5.12 4.09
N THR A 260 -5.60 4.00 4.47
CA THR A 260 -4.88 3.07 3.57
C THR A 260 -5.87 2.28 2.71
N ALA A 261 -7.03 1.91 3.28
CA ALA A 261 -8.10 1.26 2.52
C ALA A 261 -8.67 2.19 1.44
N VAL A 262 -8.93 3.46 1.75
CA VAL A 262 -9.37 4.48 0.77
C VAL A 262 -8.34 4.62 -0.36
N GLU A 263 -7.05 4.75 -0.05
CA GLU A 263 -6.03 4.85 -1.09
C GLU A 263 -5.98 3.60 -1.98
N THR A 264 -6.09 2.43 -1.37
CA THR A 264 -6.11 1.17 -2.11
C THR A 264 -7.30 1.12 -3.07
N LEU A 265 -8.48 1.52 -2.61
CA LEU A 265 -9.70 1.55 -3.42
C LEU A 265 -9.63 2.56 -4.58
N LEU A 266 -9.00 3.72 -4.38
CA LEU A 266 -8.68 4.65 -5.47
C LEU A 266 -7.83 3.97 -6.55
N THR A 267 -6.78 3.23 -6.16
CA THR A 267 -5.89 2.57 -7.14
C THR A 267 -6.60 1.51 -7.97
N VAL A 268 -7.56 0.78 -7.39
CA VAL A 268 -8.33 -0.25 -8.10
C VAL A 268 -9.54 0.33 -8.86
N GLY A 269 -9.74 1.65 -8.82
CA GLY A 269 -10.75 2.35 -9.61
C GLY A 269 -12.14 2.41 -8.98
N ALA A 270 -12.22 2.54 -7.65
CA ALA A 270 -13.47 2.98 -7.00
C ALA A 270 -13.89 4.35 -7.55
N ASN A 271 -15.18 4.53 -7.81
CA ASN A 271 -15.69 5.82 -8.27
C ASN A 271 -15.87 6.76 -7.08
N VAL A 272 -15.10 7.84 -7.07
CA VAL A 272 -15.02 8.80 -5.96
C VAL A 272 -16.37 9.42 -5.61
N ASN A 273 -17.21 9.61 -6.62
CA ASN A 273 -18.50 10.31 -6.51
C ASN A 273 -19.69 9.36 -6.40
N THR A 274 -19.48 8.08 -6.13
CA THR A 274 -20.59 7.15 -5.86
C THR A 274 -21.37 7.58 -4.64
N ARG A 275 -22.65 7.25 -4.63
CA ARG A 275 -23.49 7.39 -3.46
C ARG A 275 -23.67 6.02 -2.83
N GLU A 276 -23.73 6.00 -1.52
CA GLU A 276 -24.06 4.77 -0.80
C GLU A 276 -25.44 4.26 -1.24
N ASN A 277 -25.53 2.98 -1.61
CA ASN A 277 -26.74 2.40 -2.21
C ASN A 277 -27.18 3.08 -3.52
N ASP A 278 -26.26 3.23 -4.49
CA ASP A 278 -26.55 3.71 -5.86
C ASP A 278 -27.77 2.93 -6.44
N GLY A 279 -28.96 3.54 -6.37
CA GLY A 279 -30.25 2.91 -6.66
C GLY A 279 -31.39 3.33 -5.71
N LEU A 280 -31.06 3.91 -4.55
CA LEU A 280 -32.01 4.54 -3.64
C LEU A 280 -31.70 6.06 -3.48
N PRO A 281 -32.71 6.92 -3.28
CA PRO A 281 -32.52 8.37 -3.17
C PRO A 281 -31.69 8.86 -1.95
N ALA A 282 -31.28 7.97 -1.05
CA ALA A 282 -30.87 8.30 0.32
C ALA A 282 -29.35 8.20 0.59
N GLY A 283 -28.52 7.93 -0.42
CA GLY A 283 -27.08 7.72 -0.24
C GLY A 283 -26.28 8.98 0.06
N ARG A 284 -25.32 8.91 1.00
CA ARG A 284 -24.26 9.92 1.17
C ARG A 284 -23.07 9.62 0.26
N THR A 285 -22.33 10.65 -0.15
CA THR A 285 -21.02 10.45 -0.80
C THR A 285 -19.94 10.10 0.24
N ALA A 286 -18.84 9.50 -0.19
CA ALA A 286 -17.69 9.25 0.69
C ALA A 286 -17.13 10.54 1.30
N LEU A 287 -17.15 11.65 0.55
CA LEU A 287 -16.72 12.96 1.05
C LEU A 287 -17.63 13.46 2.19
N GLN A 288 -18.94 13.29 2.04
CA GLN A 288 -19.92 13.64 3.10
C GLN A 288 -19.71 12.77 4.35
N ALA A 289 -19.48 11.46 4.18
CA ALA A 289 -19.23 10.53 5.28
C ALA A 289 -17.92 10.86 6.02
N ALA A 290 -16.81 11.03 5.28
CA ALA A 290 -15.51 11.37 5.85
C ALA A 290 -15.51 12.73 6.55
N ALA A 291 -16.19 13.72 5.97
CA ALA A 291 -16.32 15.06 6.54
C ALA A 291 -17.10 15.05 7.87
N GLY A 292 -18.21 14.30 7.93
CA GLY A 292 -18.97 14.14 9.18
C GLY A 292 -18.23 13.33 10.25
N GLY A 293 -17.43 12.34 9.84
CA GLY A 293 -16.60 11.52 10.72
C GLY A 293 -15.33 12.20 11.24
N GLY A 294 -14.94 13.36 10.68
CA GLY A 294 -13.74 14.09 11.11
C GLY A 294 -12.44 13.59 10.47
N HIS A 295 -12.53 12.80 9.40
CA HIS A 295 -11.39 12.10 8.80
C HIS A 295 -10.62 13.00 7.84
N PHE A 296 -9.83 13.93 8.38
CA PHE A 296 -9.15 15.00 7.63
C PHE A 296 -8.28 14.47 6.47
N GLU A 297 -7.48 13.44 6.71
CA GLU A 297 -6.61 12.86 5.68
C GLU A 297 -7.41 12.26 4.52
N ILE A 298 -8.55 11.62 4.82
CA ILE A 298 -9.43 11.04 3.81
C ILE A 298 -10.08 12.15 3.00
N VAL A 299 -10.58 13.21 3.65
CA VAL A 299 -11.13 14.38 2.94
C VAL A 299 -10.11 14.95 1.97
N ALA A 300 -8.86 15.14 2.39
CA ALA A 300 -7.80 15.64 1.53
C ALA A 300 -7.58 14.72 0.31
N LYS A 301 -7.50 13.40 0.51
CA LYS A 301 -7.31 12.42 -0.56
C LYS A 301 -8.49 12.40 -1.55
N LEU A 302 -9.72 12.50 -1.04
CA LEU A 302 -10.93 12.55 -1.85
C LEU A 302 -10.95 13.81 -2.73
N LEU A 303 -10.56 14.96 -2.19
CA LEU A 303 -10.46 16.20 -2.96
C LEU A 303 -9.37 16.12 -4.04
N VAL A 304 -8.19 15.58 -3.72
CA VAL A 304 -7.14 15.31 -4.74
C VAL A 304 -7.65 14.36 -5.83
N ALA A 305 -8.51 13.40 -5.47
CA ALA A 305 -9.14 12.48 -6.40
C ALA A 305 -10.37 13.05 -7.13
N ASN A 306 -10.57 14.38 -7.11
CA ASN A 306 -11.68 15.09 -7.74
C ASN A 306 -13.08 14.72 -7.22
N ALA A 307 -13.21 14.50 -5.91
CA ALA A 307 -14.52 14.39 -5.28
C ALA A 307 -15.35 15.67 -5.49
N ASP A 308 -16.63 15.51 -5.83
CA ASP A 308 -17.57 16.62 -5.95
C ASP A 308 -17.86 17.22 -4.58
N VAL A 309 -17.19 18.33 -4.30
CA VAL A 309 -17.33 19.09 -3.06
C VAL A 309 -18.74 19.68 -2.88
N ASN A 310 -19.46 19.88 -3.98
CA ASN A 310 -20.81 20.43 -4.00
C ASN A 310 -21.89 19.36 -4.18
N ALA A 311 -21.54 18.08 -4.03
CA ALA A 311 -22.49 16.98 -4.15
C ALA A 311 -23.72 17.22 -3.26
N ALA A 312 -24.90 17.10 -3.86
CA ALA A 312 -26.16 17.33 -3.18
C ALA A 312 -26.31 16.44 -1.94
N PRO A 313 -26.93 16.94 -0.86
CA PRO A 313 -27.26 16.12 0.31
C PRO A 313 -28.16 14.94 -0.09
N ALA A 314 -28.10 13.85 0.67
CA ALA A 314 -29.09 12.77 0.55
C ALA A 314 -30.52 13.29 0.81
N GLU A 315 -31.53 12.68 0.18
CA GLU A 315 -32.92 13.14 0.26
C GLU A 315 -33.45 13.16 1.71
N TYR A 316 -33.10 12.16 2.52
CA TYR A 316 -33.55 12.03 3.90
C TYR A 316 -32.41 12.30 4.88
N GLY A 317 -32.49 13.39 5.65
CA GLY A 317 -31.49 13.75 6.67
C GLY A 317 -30.08 13.95 6.12
N GLY A 318 -29.95 14.22 4.81
CA GLY A 318 -28.69 14.46 4.16
C GLY A 318 -28.07 15.80 4.56
N ARG A 319 -26.75 15.85 4.49
CA ARG A 319 -25.95 17.06 4.69
C ARG A 319 -24.94 17.15 3.54
N THR A 320 -24.65 18.36 3.08
CA THR A 320 -23.46 18.60 2.26
C THR A 320 -22.21 18.25 3.05
N ALA A 321 -21.06 18.05 2.40
CA ALA A 321 -19.82 17.77 3.10
C ALA A 321 -19.48 18.89 4.11
N LEU A 322 -19.73 20.15 3.73
CA LEU A 322 -19.53 21.31 4.60
C LEU A 322 -20.47 21.31 5.81
N GLN A 323 -21.76 21.02 5.61
CA GLN A 323 -22.74 20.91 6.71
C GLN A 323 -22.41 19.74 7.63
N ALA A 324 -21.96 18.60 7.08
CA ALA A 324 -21.56 17.44 7.86
C ALA A 324 -20.33 17.74 8.73
N ALA A 325 -19.29 18.37 8.16
CA ALA A 325 -18.10 18.79 8.91
C ALA A 325 -18.44 19.82 10.00
N ALA A 326 -19.25 20.82 9.68
CA ALA A 326 -19.68 21.84 10.64
C ALA A 326 -20.53 21.25 11.77
N GLY A 327 -21.48 20.36 11.44
CA GLY A 327 -22.31 19.68 12.43
C GLY A 327 -21.52 18.72 13.34
N GLY A 328 -20.38 18.20 12.87
CA GLY A 328 -19.45 17.41 13.68
C GLY A 328 -18.39 18.23 14.43
N GLY A 329 -18.33 19.56 14.25
CA GLY A 329 -17.32 20.42 14.88
C GLY A 329 -15.93 20.35 14.25
N HIS A 330 -15.79 19.79 13.05
CA HIS A 330 -14.51 19.50 12.41
C HIS A 330 -13.94 20.71 11.65
N MET A 331 -13.53 21.74 12.39
CA MET A 331 -13.17 23.06 11.83
C MET A 331 -12.05 23.00 10.76
N LYS A 332 -11.03 22.16 10.95
CA LYS A 332 -9.96 21.99 9.93
C LYS A 332 -10.51 21.47 8.59
N ILE A 333 -11.51 20.59 8.63
CA ILE A 333 -12.18 20.08 7.42
C ILE A 333 -13.08 21.16 6.83
N VAL A 334 -13.80 21.93 7.64
CA VAL A 334 -14.61 23.07 7.18
C VAL A 334 -13.75 24.04 6.36
N ASP A 335 -12.58 24.41 6.87
CA ASP A 335 -11.68 25.34 6.18
C ASP A 335 -11.14 24.75 4.88
N MET A 336 -10.75 23.47 4.89
CA MET A 336 -10.33 22.73 3.69
C MET A 336 -11.43 22.66 2.62
N LEU A 337 -12.68 22.38 3.02
CA LEU A 337 -13.80 22.29 2.10
C LEU A 337 -14.18 23.66 1.53
N LYS A 338 -14.17 24.72 2.34
CA LYS A 338 -14.37 26.11 1.87
C LYS A 338 -13.36 26.48 0.80
N GLN A 339 -12.10 26.17 1.06
CA GLN A 339 -10.97 26.31 0.15
C GLN A 339 -11.23 25.56 -1.17
N ALA A 340 -11.59 24.29 -1.10
CA ALA A 340 -11.92 23.49 -2.28
C ALA A 340 -13.12 24.04 -3.08
N ILE A 341 -14.19 24.53 -2.42
CA ILE A 341 -15.37 25.13 -3.07
C ILE A 341 -15.00 26.36 -3.90
N VAL A 342 -14.11 27.21 -3.38
CA VAL A 342 -13.60 28.40 -4.10
C VAL A 342 -12.50 28.06 -5.11
N GLY A 343 -12.15 26.78 -5.27
CA GLY A 343 -11.19 26.29 -6.25
C GLY A 343 -9.72 26.37 -5.81
N ARG A 344 -9.45 26.59 -4.52
CA ARG A 344 -8.08 26.71 -3.98
C ARG A 344 -7.90 25.72 -2.84
N PHE A 345 -7.17 24.63 -3.01
CA PHE A 345 -6.85 23.75 -1.87
C PHE A 345 -5.36 23.36 -1.89
N TRP A 346 -4.84 23.00 -0.72
CA TRP A 346 -3.43 22.63 -0.55
C TRP A 346 -3.30 21.12 -0.40
N ALA A 347 -2.63 20.47 -1.34
CA ALA A 347 -2.28 19.06 -1.25
C ALA A 347 -0.85 18.91 -0.69
N ARG A 348 -0.63 17.91 0.17
CA ARG A 348 0.69 17.62 0.72
C ARG A 348 1.45 16.67 -0.21
N ASP A 349 2.24 17.24 -1.12
CA ASP A 349 3.10 16.49 -2.04
C ASP A 349 4.52 16.44 -1.49
N GLY A 350 5.00 15.26 -1.10
CA GLY A 350 6.38 15.07 -0.65
C GLY A 350 6.77 15.88 0.60
N GLY A 351 5.80 16.20 1.48
CA GLY A 351 6.02 17.02 2.67
C GLY A 351 5.83 18.52 2.47
N ILE A 352 5.56 18.98 1.25
CA ILE A 352 5.31 20.39 0.91
C ILE A 352 3.83 20.54 0.54
N PHE A 353 3.16 21.56 1.10
CA PHE A 353 1.82 21.93 0.67
C PHE A 353 1.89 22.73 -0.63
N ARG A 354 1.29 22.21 -1.71
CA ARG A 354 1.18 22.90 -3.00
C ARG A 354 -0.28 23.24 -3.30
N GLU A 355 -0.51 24.45 -3.81
CA GLU A 355 -1.83 24.88 -4.28
C GLU A 355 -2.20 24.06 -5.51
N GLN A 356 -3.33 23.34 -5.43
CA GLN A 356 -3.91 22.64 -6.56
C GLN A 356 -5.23 23.33 -6.95
N ASN A 357 -5.36 23.65 -8.24
CA ASN A 357 -6.58 24.21 -8.80
C ASN A 357 -7.51 23.08 -9.23
N PHE A 358 -8.73 23.06 -8.72
CA PHE A 358 -9.80 22.27 -9.35
C PHE A 358 -10.14 22.93 -10.68
N ILE A 359 -9.97 22.22 -11.80
CA ILE A 359 -10.55 22.65 -13.07
C ILE A 359 -12.07 22.56 -12.90
N ARG A 360 -12.75 23.71 -12.74
CA ARG A 360 -14.21 23.80 -12.84
C ARG A 360 -14.61 23.42 -14.28
N ARG A 361 -14.90 22.14 -14.53
CA ARG A 361 -15.65 21.77 -15.73
C ARG A 361 -17.11 22.14 -15.46
N LYS A 362 -17.56 23.19 -16.16
CA LYS A 362 -18.97 23.62 -16.22
C LYS A 362 -19.83 22.53 -16.82
#